data_AF-A0A9E4GDJ1-F1
#
_entry.id   AF-A0A9E4GDJ1-F1
#
_cell.length_a   1.000
_cell.length_b   1.000
_cell.length_c   1.000
_cell.angle_alpha   90.00
_cell.angle_beta   90.00
_cell.angle_gamma   90.00
#
_symmetry.space_group_name_H-M   'P 1'
#
loop_
_entity.id
_entity.type
_entity.pdbx_description
1 polymer ?
#
loop_
_entity_poly.entity_id
_entity_poly.type
_entity_poly.pdbx_seq_one_letter_code
_entity_poly.pdbx_strand_id
1 'polypeptide(L)'
;MGDPAIRGRSVSPQAERTHTLSILVDNEAGVLARVIGLFSGRGYNIESLTVAEVDSQERLSRITIVTTGTEMVIEQIKNQLARLVPVHDVHDLTIEGESVEHELALIRVEGTREMRVEALRLASFLHARLVDSTTQAFVFEMTGSSEEIDAFVELMRPLGLDEVSRTGVVALSRRRPPATA
;
A
#
# COMPACT_ATOMS: atom_id res chain seq x y z
N MET A 1 42.79 5.05 -37.84
CA MET A 1 41.35 4.75 -37.90
C MET A 1 40.94 4.28 -36.51
N GLY A 2 40.61 5.22 -35.62
CA GLY A 2 40.25 4.91 -34.23
C GLY A 2 38.76 4.67 -34.13
N ASP A 3 38.35 3.58 -33.52
CA ASP A 3 36.95 3.21 -33.33
C ASP A 3 36.33 4.06 -32.20
N PRO A 4 35.28 4.87 -32.47
CA PRO A 4 34.67 5.75 -31.47
C PRO A 4 33.32 5.19 -31.02
N ALA A 5 33.29 4.12 -30.22
CA ALA A 5 32.02 3.60 -29.70
C ALA A 5 32.16 2.78 -28.40
N ILE A 6 32.78 3.36 -27.36
CA ILE A 6 32.48 2.95 -25.98
C ILE A 6 31.95 4.19 -25.25
N ARG A 7 30.68 4.53 -25.53
CA ARG A 7 29.92 5.37 -24.60
C ARG A 7 29.68 4.51 -23.37
N GLY A 8 30.41 4.82 -22.29
CA GLY A 8 30.14 4.26 -20.98
C GLY A 8 28.65 4.39 -20.69
N ARG A 9 27.99 3.29 -20.33
CA ARG A 9 26.70 3.33 -19.65
C ARG A 9 26.93 4.19 -18.42
N SER A 10 26.42 5.41 -18.45
CA SER A 10 26.14 6.18 -17.24
C SER A 10 25.28 5.28 -16.37
N VAL A 11 25.85 4.73 -15.30
CA VAL A 11 25.07 4.18 -14.20
C VAL A 11 24.30 5.36 -13.66
N SER A 12 23.00 5.43 -13.96
CA SER A 12 22.11 6.44 -13.43
C SER A 12 22.17 6.38 -11.90
N PRO A 13 22.18 7.52 -11.20
CA PRO A 13 22.13 7.53 -9.74
C PRO A 13 20.87 6.77 -9.30
N GLN A 14 21.04 5.90 -8.30
CA GLN A 14 20.06 4.92 -7.78
C GLN A 14 18.59 5.27 -8.09
N ALA A 15 17.95 4.47 -8.94
CA ALA A 15 16.54 4.62 -9.24
C ALA A 15 15.71 4.47 -7.94
N GLU A 16 14.79 5.39 -7.72
CA GLU A 16 13.80 5.26 -6.66
C GLU A 16 12.85 4.10 -6.99
N ARG A 17 12.51 3.33 -5.97
CA ARG A 17 11.55 2.22 -6.07
C ARG A 17 10.56 2.34 -4.93
N THR A 18 9.39 1.76 -5.12
CA THR A 18 8.39 1.62 -4.06
C THR A 18 8.75 0.41 -3.21
N HIS A 19 8.76 0.59 -1.89
CA HIS A 19 9.07 -0.44 -0.90
C HIS A 19 7.91 -0.58 0.09
N THR A 20 7.55 -1.82 0.38
CA THR A 20 6.51 -2.19 1.35
C THR A 20 7.17 -2.69 2.63
N LEU A 21 7.20 -1.83 3.64
CA LEU A 21 7.79 -2.12 4.94
C LEU A 21 6.73 -2.67 5.90
N SER A 22 7.01 -3.81 6.53
CA SER A 22 6.20 -4.40 7.60
C SER A 22 6.95 -4.30 8.92
N ILE A 23 6.39 -3.54 9.86
CA ILE A 23 7.02 -3.21 11.14
C ILE A 23 6.18 -3.80 12.26
N LEU A 24 6.77 -4.67 13.08
CA LEU A 24 6.13 -5.20 14.28
C LEU A 24 6.48 -4.31 15.46
N VAL A 25 5.46 -3.80 16.17
CA VAL A 25 5.64 -2.82 17.24
C VAL A 25 4.76 -3.13 18.44
N ASP A 26 5.11 -2.55 19.58
CA ASP A 26 4.24 -2.54 20.76
C ASP A 26 2.92 -1.80 20.47
N ASN A 27 1.81 -2.39 20.88
CA ASN A 27 0.49 -1.76 20.89
C ASN A 27 0.35 -0.84 22.12
N GLU A 28 1.09 0.26 22.10
CA GLU A 28 1.09 1.27 23.17
C GLU A 28 0.88 2.68 22.61
N ALA A 29 0.32 3.54 23.47
CA ALA A 29 0.08 4.94 23.13
C ALA A 29 1.39 5.64 22.73
N GLY A 30 1.37 6.34 21.60
CA GLY A 30 2.52 7.10 21.10
C GLY A 30 3.55 6.30 20.30
N VAL A 31 3.41 4.97 20.17
CA VAL A 31 4.27 4.16 19.29
C VAL A 31 4.10 4.58 17.83
N LEU A 32 2.86 4.65 17.34
CA LEU A 32 2.54 5.11 15.99
C LEU A 32 3.13 6.51 15.71
N ALA A 33 2.95 7.45 16.65
CA ALA A 33 3.46 8.81 16.51
C ALA A 33 5.00 8.85 16.41
N ARG A 34 5.71 7.99 17.13
CA ARG A 34 7.17 7.86 17.04
C ARG A 34 7.63 7.31 15.70
N VAL A 35 6.97 6.26 15.21
CA VAL A 35 7.26 5.68 13.90
C VAL A 35 7.06 6.73 12.81
N ILE A 36 5.94 7.44 12.81
CA ILE A 36 5.65 8.47 11.80
C ILE A 36 6.51 9.72 11.94
N GLY A 37 6.86 10.10 13.16
CA GLY A 37 7.80 11.19 13.40
C GLY A 37 9.16 10.98 12.71
N LEU A 38 9.60 9.72 12.54
CA LEU A 38 10.82 9.39 11.80
C LEU A 38 10.70 9.71 10.32
N PHE A 39 9.56 9.35 9.70
CA PHE A 39 9.28 9.63 8.29
C PHE A 39 9.10 11.12 8.04
N SER A 40 8.25 11.79 8.83
CA SER A 40 8.00 13.23 8.68
C SER A 40 9.23 14.08 8.98
N GLY A 41 10.04 13.71 9.97
CA GLY A 41 11.22 14.49 10.39
C GLY A 41 12.34 14.53 9.34
N ARG A 42 12.35 13.58 8.38
CA ARG A 42 13.33 13.52 7.29
C ARG A 42 12.73 13.77 5.91
N GLY A 43 11.42 14.03 5.84
CA GLY A 43 10.72 14.22 4.57
C GLY A 43 10.63 12.95 3.73
N TYR A 44 10.60 11.77 4.35
CA TYR A 44 10.34 10.53 3.65
C TYR A 44 8.86 10.47 3.24
N ASN A 45 8.60 10.11 1.98
CA ASN A 45 7.24 10.05 1.45
C ASN A 45 6.51 8.82 2.00
N ILE A 46 5.25 8.98 2.42
CA ILE A 46 4.39 7.87 2.80
C ILE A 46 3.27 7.82 1.77
N GLU A 47 3.24 6.77 0.96
CA GLU A 47 2.18 6.56 -0.03
C GLU A 47 0.97 5.87 0.59
N SER A 48 1.24 4.93 1.50
CA SER A 48 0.21 4.24 2.26
C SER A 48 0.72 3.89 3.64
N LEU A 49 -0.18 3.96 4.62
CA LEU A 49 0.07 3.46 5.97
C LEU A 49 -1.16 2.70 6.46
N THR A 50 -0.92 1.52 7.02
CA THR A 50 -1.92 0.77 7.77
C THR A 50 -1.36 0.38 9.13
N VAL A 51 -2.24 0.31 10.12
CA VAL A 51 -1.90 -0.18 11.45
C VAL A 51 -3.05 -0.99 12.00
N ALA A 52 -2.74 -2.18 12.50
CA ALA A 52 -3.70 -3.02 13.17
C ALA A 52 -3.02 -3.86 14.26
N GLU A 53 -3.77 -4.17 15.31
CA GLU A 53 -3.34 -5.15 16.31
C GLU A 53 -3.30 -6.54 15.68
N VAL A 54 -2.19 -7.25 15.86
CA VAL A 54 -1.95 -8.60 15.31
C VAL A 54 -1.86 -9.67 16.40
N ASP A 55 -1.50 -9.29 17.64
CA ASP A 55 -1.55 -10.17 18.80
C ASP A 55 -2.05 -9.39 20.02
N SER A 56 -3.20 -9.79 20.55
CA SER A 56 -3.82 -9.13 21.72
C SER A 56 -3.23 -9.58 23.06
N GLN A 57 -2.61 -10.76 23.13
CA GLN A 57 -1.98 -11.28 24.34
C GLN A 57 -0.62 -10.63 24.56
N GLU A 58 0.17 -10.55 23.48
CA GLU A 58 1.48 -9.90 23.49
C GLU A 58 1.39 -8.38 23.27
N ARG A 59 0.17 -7.86 23.02
CA ARG A 59 -0.10 -6.45 22.73
C ARG A 59 0.78 -5.96 21.59
N LEU A 60 0.79 -6.66 20.46
CA LEU A 60 1.59 -6.32 19.29
C LEU A 60 0.69 -5.78 18.18
N SER A 61 1.17 -4.73 17.53
CA SER A 61 0.58 -4.17 16.32
C SER A 61 1.54 -4.31 15.15
N ARG A 62 0.98 -4.43 13.96
CA ARG A 62 1.73 -4.35 12.71
C ARG A 62 1.41 -3.05 12.02
N ILE A 63 2.47 -2.35 11.65
CA ILE A 63 2.39 -1.18 10.78
C ILE A 63 2.91 -1.60 9.41
N THR A 64 2.11 -1.43 8.37
CA THR A 64 2.57 -1.56 6.98
C THR A 64 2.71 -0.18 6.38
N ILE A 65 3.89 0.14 5.86
CA ILE A 65 4.19 1.43 5.23
C ILE A 65 4.67 1.19 3.82
N VAL A 66 3.99 1.82 2.85
CA VAL A 66 4.45 1.89 1.47
C VAL A 66 5.12 3.24 1.28
N THR A 67 6.38 3.22 0.86
CA THR A 67 7.22 4.41 0.69
C THR A 67 8.05 4.28 -0.58
N THR A 68 8.31 5.39 -1.26
CA THR A 68 9.22 5.43 -2.41
C THR A 68 10.55 6.06 -2.01
N GLY A 69 11.65 5.46 -2.45
CA GLY A 69 12.99 5.96 -2.17
C GLY A 69 14.09 5.14 -2.83
N THR A 70 15.33 5.60 -2.69
CA THR A 70 16.51 4.83 -3.11
C THR A 70 16.83 3.73 -2.09
N GLU A 71 17.49 2.67 -2.52
CA GLU A 71 17.95 1.57 -1.63
C GLU A 71 18.66 2.09 -0.38
N MET A 72 19.52 3.10 -0.55
CA MET A 72 20.26 3.71 0.55
C MET A 72 19.33 4.40 1.56
N VAL A 73 18.27 5.07 1.09
CA VAL A 73 17.29 5.74 1.97
C VAL A 73 16.46 4.70 2.72
N ILE A 74 16.02 3.63 2.04
CA ILE A 74 15.22 2.56 2.66
C ILE A 74 16.03 1.84 3.74
N GLU A 75 17.29 1.51 3.46
CA GLU A 75 18.17 0.92 4.47
C GLU A 75 18.40 1.86 5.66
N GLN A 76 18.50 3.17 5.44
CA GLN A 76 18.56 4.13 6.54
C GLN A 76 17.27 4.15 7.37
N ILE A 77 16.11 4.09 6.73
CA ILE A 77 14.80 4.02 7.41
C ILE A 77 14.75 2.77 8.29
N LYS A 78 15.05 1.59 7.73
CA LYS A 78 15.06 0.30 8.45
C LYS A 78 15.98 0.34 9.66
N ASN A 79 17.21 0.84 9.48
CA ASN A 79 18.20 0.95 10.56
C ASN A 79 17.78 1.91 11.66
N GLN A 80 17.03 2.97 11.34
CA GLN A 80 16.52 3.91 12.35
C GLN A 80 15.31 3.34 13.08
N LEU A 81 14.39 2.68 12.36
CA LEU A 81 13.23 2.03 12.95
C LEU A 81 13.65 0.92 13.91
N ALA A 82 14.61 0.07 13.54
CA ALA A 82 15.13 -1.01 14.38
C ALA A 82 15.83 -0.53 15.66
N ARG A 83 16.16 0.77 15.79
CA ARG A 83 16.72 1.36 17.01
C ARG A 83 15.66 1.92 17.95
N LEU A 84 14.41 2.00 17.52
CA LEU A 84 13.32 2.42 18.37
C LEU A 84 12.99 1.28 19.32
N VAL A 85 13.07 1.55 20.63
CA VAL A 85 12.72 0.58 21.69
C VAL A 85 11.39 -0.16 21.45
N PRO A 86 10.29 0.48 21.00
CA PRO A 86 9.01 -0.24 20.80
C PRO A 86 8.92 -1.06 19.51
N VAL A 87 9.98 -1.10 18.69
CA VAL A 87 10.00 -1.84 17.43
C VAL A 87 10.70 -3.17 17.65
N HIS A 88 9.97 -4.26 17.38
CA HIS A 88 10.47 -5.62 17.50
C HIS A 88 11.19 -6.07 16.23
N ASP A 89 10.54 -5.88 15.08
CA ASP A 89 11.05 -6.33 13.79
C ASP A 89 10.68 -5.34 12.68
N VAL A 90 11.55 -5.24 11.67
CA VAL A 90 11.34 -4.45 10.45
C VAL A 90 11.69 -5.31 9.25
N HIS A 91 10.69 -5.58 8.42
CA HIS A 91 10.83 -6.38 7.20
C HIS A 91 10.57 -5.51 5.97
N ASP A 92 11.39 -5.67 4.94
CA ASP A 92 11.13 -5.12 3.61
C ASP A 92 10.59 -6.23 2.70
N LEU A 93 9.27 -6.24 2.53
CA LEU A 93 8.57 -7.28 1.80
C LEU A 93 8.83 -7.22 0.29
N THR A 94 9.34 -6.11 -0.22
CA THR A 94 9.68 -5.94 -1.64
C THR A 94 10.95 -6.69 -2.02
N ILE A 95 11.89 -6.85 -1.09
CA ILE A 95 13.19 -7.51 -1.33
C ILE A 95 13.29 -8.90 -0.70
N GLU A 96 12.54 -9.19 0.36
CA GLU A 96 12.64 -10.43 1.13
C GLU A 96 11.96 -11.64 0.47
N GLY A 97 11.13 -11.45 -0.57
CA GLY A 97 10.54 -12.53 -1.34
C GLY A 97 9.20 -12.18 -1.97
N GLU A 98 8.42 -13.19 -2.35
CA GLU A 98 7.05 -12.96 -2.81
C GLU A 98 6.17 -12.49 -1.63
N SER A 99 5.47 -11.38 -1.80
CA SER A 99 4.46 -10.88 -0.87
C SER A 99 3.05 -11.02 -1.48
N VAL A 100 2.04 -10.99 -0.62
CA VAL A 100 0.65 -10.70 -1.01
C VAL A 100 0.33 -9.34 -0.45
N GLU A 101 -0.10 -8.42 -1.31
CA GLU A 101 -0.41 -7.04 -0.99
C GLU A 101 -1.81 -6.71 -1.48
N HIS A 102 -2.67 -6.31 -0.56
CA HIS A 102 -4.05 -5.96 -0.85
C HIS A 102 -4.46 -4.74 -0.03
N GLU A 103 -5.48 -4.05 -0.49
CA GLU A 103 -6.20 -3.06 0.30
C GLU A 103 -7.69 -3.13 0.00
N LEU A 104 -8.48 -2.52 0.88
CA LEU A 104 -9.92 -2.36 0.72
C LEU A 104 -10.23 -0.90 0.43
N ALA A 105 -11.13 -0.67 -0.52
CA ALA A 105 -11.64 0.64 -0.84
C ALA A 105 -13.17 0.66 -0.82
N LEU A 106 -13.73 1.73 -0.25
CA LEU A 106 -15.11 2.14 -0.41
C LEU A 106 -15.15 3.31 -1.40
N ILE A 107 -15.91 3.16 -2.48
CA ILE A 107 -16.04 4.14 -3.55
C ILE A 107 -17.50 4.58 -3.65
N ARG A 108 -17.78 5.85 -3.35
CA ARG A 108 -19.09 6.47 -3.53
C ARG A 108 -19.17 7.16 -4.89
N VAL A 109 -20.25 6.89 -5.61
CA VAL A 109 -20.54 7.44 -6.94
C VAL A 109 -21.94 8.04 -6.92
N GLU A 110 -22.07 9.30 -7.30
CA GLU A 110 -23.34 9.98 -7.49
C GLU A 110 -23.69 10.04 -8.98
N GLY A 111 -24.91 9.66 -9.36
CA GLY A 111 -25.22 9.60 -10.78
C GLY A 111 -26.69 9.39 -11.11
N THR A 112 -27.01 9.66 -12.37
CA THR A 112 -28.36 9.39 -12.91
C THR A 112 -28.60 7.89 -13.05
N ARG A 113 -29.82 7.54 -13.46
CA ARG A 113 -30.21 6.13 -13.69
C ARG A 113 -29.33 5.45 -14.75
N GLU A 114 -28.91 6.18 -15.77
CA GLU A 114 -28.06 5.68 -16.85
C GLU A 114 -26.64 5.39 -16.33
N MET A 115 -26.05 6.34 -15.61
CA MET A 115 -24.74 6.19 -14.96
C MET A 115 -24.72 5.01 -13.99
N ARG A 116 -25.83 4.80 -13.25
CA ARG A 116 -25.98 3.63 -12.37
C ARG A 116 -25.81 2.31 -13.11
N VAL A 117 -26.44 2.14 -14.27
CA VAL A 117 -26.39 0.89 -15.03
C VAL A 117 -24.95 0.61 -15.49
N GLU A 118 -24.25 1.65 -15.94
CA GLU A 118 -22.85 1.53 -16.35
C GLU A 118 -21.92 1.25 -15.17
N ALA A 119 -22.09 1.96 -14.04
CA ALA A 119 -21.32 1.73 -12.82
C ALA A 119 -21.48 0.30 -12.28
N LEU A 120 -22.71 -0.23 -12.27
CA LEU A 120 -22.97 -1.62 -11.86
C LEU A 120 -22.31 -2.64 -12.81
N ARG A 121 -22.27 -2.35 -14.11
CA ARG A 121 -21.60 -3.21 -15.09
C ARG A 121 -20.09 -3.23 -14.89
N LEU A 122 -19.47 -2.07 -14.67
CA LEU A 122 -18.04 -1.96 -14.39
C LEU A 122 -17.68 -2.61 -13.04
N ALA A 123 -18.51 -2.42 -12.01
CA ALA A 123 -18.36 -3.09 -10.72
C ALA A 123 -18.38 -4.62 -10.86
N SER A 124 -19.29 -5.16 -11.68
CA SER A 124 -19.32 -6.60 -11.96
C SER A 124 -18.07 -7.10 -12.70
N PHE A 125 -17.44 -6.27 -13.54
CA PHE A 125 -16.24 -6.64 -14.29
C PHE A 125 -14.99 -6.64 -13.41
N LEU A 126 -14.88 -5.68 -12.50
CA LEU A 126 -13.75 -5.52 -11.57
C LEU A 126 -14.01 -6.18 -10.20
N HIS A 127 -15.04 -7.03 -10.12
CA HIS A 127 -15.41 -7.77 -8.91
C HIS A 127 -15.66 -6.89 -7.68
N ALA A 128 -16.08 -5.64 -7.89
CA ALA A 128 -16.49 -4.75 -6.81
C ALA A 128 -17.92 -5.08 -6.37
N ARG A 129 -18.15 -5.09 -5.06
CA ARG A 129 -19.44 -5.38 -4.44
C ARG A 129 -20.21 -4.11 -4.20
N LEU A 130 -21.46 -4.03 -4.65
CA LEU A 130 -22.37 -2.96 -4.24
C LEU A 130 -22.76 -3.17 -2.77
N VAL A 131 -22.43 -2.21 -1.89
CA VAL A 131 -22.72 -2.29 -0.45
C VAL A 131 -23.85 -1.38 -0.01
N ASP A 132 -24.04 -0.26 -0.71
CA ASP A 132 -25.18 0.63 -0.49
C ASP A 132 -25.66 1.21 -1.82
N SER A 133 -26.98 1.42 -1.92
CA SER A 133 -27.58 2.11 -3.05
C SER A 133 -28.78 2.92 -2.63
N THR A 134 -28.72 4.21 -2.87
CA THR A 134 -29.84 5.13 -2.77
C THR A 134 -30.35 5.49 -4.17
N THR A 135 -31.30 6.41 -4.26
CA THR A 135 -31.79 6.90 -5.56
C THR A 135 -30.74 7.76 -6.29
N GLN A 136 -29.81 8.37 -5.55
CA GLN A 136 -28.87 9.37 -6.09
C GLN A 136 -27.39 8.95 -5.97
N ALA A 137 -27.07 8.03 -5.05
CA ALA A 137 -25.70 7.61 -4.78
C ALA A 137 -25.59 6.08 -4.62
N PHE A 138 -24.43 5.55 -5.00
CA PHE A 138 -24.06 4.14 -4.89
C PHE A 138 -22.72 4.04 -4.17
N VAL A 139 -22.58 3.05 -3.29
CA VAL A 139 -21.30 2.76 -2.63
C VAL A 139 -20.87 1.37 -3.03
N PHE A 140 -19.66 1.28 -3.57
CA PHE A 140 -18.99 0.05 -3.94
C PHE A 140 -17.87 -0.25 -2.94
N GLU A 141 -17.76 -1.51 -2.56
CA GLU A 141 -16.64 -2.09 -1.83
C GLU A 141 -15.78 -2.88 -2.82
N MET A 142 -14.49 -2.59 -2.85
CA MET A 142 -13.52 -3.31 -3.67
C MET A 142 -12.34 -3.74 -2.80
N THR A 143 -11.80 -4.92 -3.08
CA THR A 143 -10.57 -5.41 -2.46
C THR A 143 -9.67 -5.95 -3.55
N GLY A 144 -8.41 -5.55 -3.54
CA GLY A 144 -7.46 -5.88 -4.61
C GLY A 144 -6.11 -5.22 -4.39
N SER A 145 -5.26 -5.26 -5.41
CA SER A 145 -4.04 -4.45 -5.42
C SER A 145 -4.38 -2.96 -5.52
N SER A 146 -3.44 -2.09 -5.13
CA SER A 146 -3.61 -0.64 -5.28
C SER A 146 -3.88 -0.25 -6.74
N GLU A 147 -3.27 -0.94 -7.70
CA GLU A 147 -3.44 -0.71 -9.14
C GLU A 147 -4.86 -1.06 -9.61
N GLU A 148 -5.43 -2.17 -9.12
CA GLU A 148 -6.80 -2.58 -9.46
C GLU A 148 -7.82 -1.56 -8.93
N ILE A 149 -7.62 -1.08 -7.70
CA ILE A 149 -8.48 -0.06 -7.09
C ILE A 149 -8.32 1.28 -7.82
N ASP A 150 -7.11 1.69 -8.17
CA ASP A 150 -6.87 2.90 -8.95
C ASP A 150 -7.59 2.83 -10.30
N ALA A 151 -7.49 1.70 -10.99
CA ALA A 151 -8.19 1.50 -12.26
C ALA A 151 -9.72 1.60 -12.09
N PHE A 152 -10.28 1.05 -11.02
CA PHE A 152 -11.71 1.17 -10.73
C PHE A 152 -12.12 2.62 -10.45
N VAL A 153 -11.34 3.34 -9.64
CA VAL A 153 -11.59 4.75 -9.32
C VAL A 153 -11.58 5.60 -10.60
N GLU A 154 -10.59 5.43 -11.47
CA GLU A 154 -10.50 6.17 -12.73
C GLU A 154 -11.69 5.90 -13.66
N LEU A 155 -12.18 4.67 -13.70
CA LEU A 155 -13.40 4.31 -14.46
C LEU A 155 -14.67 4.91 -13.88
N MET A 156 -14.73 5.13 -12.56
CA MET A 156 -15.88 5.75 -11.89
C MET A 156 -15.89 7.28 -12.00
N ARG A 157 -14.74 7.94 -12.23
CA ARG A 157 -14.66 9.40 -12.41
C ARG A 157 -15.68 9.97 -13.41
N PRO A 158 -15.78 9.48 -14.66
CA PRO A 158 -16.75 10.02 -15.62
C PRO A 158 -18.21 9.68 -15.26
N LEU A 159 -18.43 8.73 -14.36
CA LEU A 159 -19.76 8.30 -13.90
C LEU A 159 -20.25 9.05 -12.66
N GLY A 160 -19.47 10.02 -12.18
CA GLY A 160 -19.79 10.84 -11.01
C GLY A 160 -19.18 10.33 -9.72
N LEU A 161 -17.91 9.91 -9.76
CA LEU A 161 -17.14 9.64 -8.55
C LEU A 161 -17.24 10.83 -7.57
N ASP A 162 -17.64 10.54 -6.35
CA ASP A 162 -17.82 11.54 -5.30
C ASP A 162 -16.76 11.38 -4.19
N GLU A 163 -16.64 10.20 -3.59
CA GLU A 163 -15.72 9.96 -2.48
C GLU A 163 -15.02 8.60 -2.61
N VAL A 164 -13.76 8.54 -2.18
CA VAL A 164 -13.00 7.28 -2.05
C VAL A 164 -12.38 7.22 -0.66
N SER A 165 -12.64 6.13 0.04
CA SER A 165 -12.00 5.81 1.32
C SER A 165 -11.22 4.51 1.16
N ARG A 166 -9.91 4.53 1.42
CA ARG A 166 -9.01 3.37 1.28
C ARG A 166 -8.45 3.00 2.65
N THR A 167 -8.27 1.71 2.89
CA THR A 167 -7.60 1.24 4.10
C THR A 167 -6.11 1.52 4.08
N GLY A 168 -5.52 1.61 2.89
CA GLY A 168 -4.08 1.43 2.66
C GLY A 168 -3.71 -0.05 2.58
N VAL A 169 -2.49 -0.31 2.10
CA VAL A 169 -1.95 -1.66 1.86
C VAL A 169 -1.75 -2.45 3.14
N VAL A 170 -2.33 -3.64 3.19
CA VAL A 170 -1.95 -4.72 4.09
C VAL A 170 -1.11 -5.73 3.32
N ALA A 171 -0.04 -6.21 3.94
CA ALA A 171 0.91 -7.08 3.27
C ALA A 171 1.39 -8.23 4.16
N LEU A 172 1.58 -9.40 3.54
CA LEU A 172 2.16 -10.58 4.17
C LEU A 172 3.15 -11.25 3.22
N SER A 173 4.28 -11.70 3.75
CA SER A 173 5.19 -12.56 3.00
C SER A 173 4.54 -13.91 2.70
N ARG A 174 4.71 -14.41 1.48
CA ARG A 174 4.30 -15.77 1.12
C ARG A 174 5.27 -16.74 1.77
N ARG A 175 4.81 -17.50 2.77
CA ARG A 175 5.53 -18.71 3.17
C ARG A 175 5.35 -19.77 2.08
N ARG A 176 6.46 -20.23 1.50
CA ARG A 176 6.47 -21.46 0.74
C ARG A 176 6.01 -22.59 1.67
N PRO A 177 5.05 -23.46 1.29
CA PRO A 177 4.71 -24.61 2.09
C PRO A 177 5.99 -25.45 2.29
N PRO A 178 6.20 -26.04 3.49
CA PRO A 178 7.34 -26.91 3.73
C PRO A 178 7.33 -27.99 2.65
N ALA A 179 8.47 -28.17 1.96
CA ALA A 179 8.63 -29.26 1.01
C ALA A 179 8.30 -30.55 1.77
N THR A 180 7.22 -31.23 1.38
CA THR A 180 6.90 -32.57 1.86
C THR A 180 8.12 -33.44 1.60
N ALA A 181 8.74 -33.91 2.68
CA ALA A 181 9.84 -34.87 2.67
C ALA A 181 9.36 -36.25 2.20
#